data_AF-A0A8G2BJP2-F1
#
_entry.id   AF-A0A8G2BJP2-F1
#
_cell.length_a   1.000
_cell.length_b   1.000
_cell.length_c   1.000
_cell.angle_alpha   90.00
_cell.angle_beta   90.00
_cell.angle_gamma   90.00
#
_symmetry.space_group_name_H-M   'P 1'
#
loop_
_entity.id
_entity.type
_entity.pdbx_description
1 polymer ?
#
loop_
_entity_poly.entity_id
_entity_poly.type
_entity_poly.pdbx_seq_one_letter_code
_entity_poly.pdbx_strand_id
1 'polypeptide(L)' 'MAAASNDAFETIEVTGHRVACDGGDGPLGHPRVFLEIPEDEHKVVCPYCSKTYVMVSGDEGEHAA' A
#
# COMPACT_ATOMS: atom_id res chain seq x y z
N MET A 1 10.48 -26.92 -1.35
CA MET A 1 9.04 -26.70 -1.59
C MET A 1 8.87 -25.22 -1.86
N ALA A 2 8.94 -24.82 -3.14
CA ALA A 2 8.77 -23.45 -3.58
C ALA A 2 7.52 -23.43 -4.47
N ALA A 3 6.54 -22.62 -4.07
CA ALA A 3 5.48 -22.15 -4.95
C ALA A 3 5.35 -20.66 -4.66
N ALA A 4 5.95 -19.87 -5.55
CA ALA A 4 5.88 -18.44 -5.61
C ALA A 4 4.41 -18.01 -5.70
N SER A 5 3.89 -17.47 -4.60
CA SER A 5 2.71 -16.61 -4.67
C SER A 5 3.25 -15.26 -5.13
N ASN A 6 3.29 -15.08 -6.44
CA ASN A 6 3.57 -13.80 -7.08
C ASN A 6 2.36 -12.93 -6.83
N ASP A 7 2.26 -12.44 -5.61
CA ASP A 7 1.11 -11.67 -5.18
C ASP A 7 1.16 -10.33 -5.91
N ALA A 8 0.23 -10.19 -6.84
CA ALA A 8 0.01 -8.97 -7.60
C ALA A 8 -0.66 -7.92 -6.69
N PHE A 9 -0.08 -7.67 -5.52
CA PHE A 9 -0.47 -6.58 -4.66
C PHE A 9 -0.23 -5.28 -5.44
N GLU A 10 -1.31 -4.52 -5.67
CA GLU A 10 -1.20 -3.19 -6.24
C GLU A 10 -0.50 -2.27 -5.24
N THR A 11 0.80 -2.05 -5.46
CA THR A 11 1.63 -1.13 -4.69
C THR A 11 1.50 0.29 -5.25
N ILE A 12 1.20 1.25 -4.38
CA ILE A 12 1.04 2.67 -4.70
C ILE A 12 2.10 3.46 -3.94
N GLU A 13 2.98 4.11 -4.68
CA GLU A 13 4.01 4.97 -4.13
C GLU A 13 3.41 6.32 -3.72
N VAL A 14 3.70 6.75 -2.48
CA VAL A 14 3.23 8.01 -1.93
C VAL A 14 4.39 8.76 -1.28
N THR A 15 4.30 10.08 -1.22
CA THR A 15 5.36 10.94 -0.66
C THR A 15 5.02 11.49 0.73
N GLY A 16 3.90 11.08 1.31
CA GLY A 16 3.42 11.59 2.60
C GLY A 16 2.99 10.47 3.54
N HIS A 17 3.12 10.74 4.84
CA HIS A 17 2.72 9.80 5.91
C HIS A 17 1.20 9.61 5.98
N ARG A 18 0.42 10.47 5.33
CA ARG A 18 -1.03 10.42 5.32
C ARG A 18 -1.53 10.14 3.93
N VAL A 19 -2.22 9.03 3.78
CA VAL A 19 -2.80 8.58 2.53
C VAL A 19 -4.32 8.60 2.65
N ALA A 20 -4.99 9.26 1.70
CA ALA A 20 -6.42 9.10 1.53
C ALA A 20 -6.65 7.93 0.56
N CYS A 21 -7.37 6.90 1.02
CA CYS A 21 -7.83 5.82 0.19
C CYS A 21 -9.32 6.00 -0.05
N ASP A 22 -9.71 6.30 -1.29
CA ASP A 22 -11.09 6.55 -1.69
C ASP A 22 -11.79 5.30 -2.24
N GLY A 23 -11.23 4.10 -2.05
CA GLY A 23 -11.84 2.85 -2.49
C GLY A 23 -11.72 2.54 -4.00
N GLY A 24 -11.37 3.53 -4.82
CA GLY A 24 -11.51 3.46 -6.27
C GLY A 24 -12.99 3.53 -6.68
N ASP A 25 -13.29 4.15 -7.82
CA ASP A 25 -14.65 4.44 -8.33
C ASP A 25 -15.43 3.18 -8.78
N GLY A 26 -15.34 2.09 -8.01
CA GLY A 26 -15.96 0.81 -8.27
C GLY A 26 -17.08 0.48 -7.28
N PRO A 27 -18.00 -0.42 -7.62
CA PRO A 27 -19.10 -0.85 -6.75
C PRO A 27 -18.65 -1.61 -5.48
N LEU A 28 -17.37 -1.98 -5.41
CA LEU A 28 -16.73 -2.63 -4.27
C LEU A 28 -15.77 -1.68 -3.50
N GLY A 29 -15.72 -0.40 -3.89
CA GLY A 29 -14.92 0.60 -3.17
C GLY A 29 -15.51 0.93 -1.80
N HIS A 30 -14.64 1.24 -0.83
CA HIS A 30 -15.04 1.71 0.50
C HIS A 30 -15.10 3.24 0.56
N PRO A 31 -15.76 3.84 1.57
CA PRO A 31 -15.74 5.28 1.78
C PRO A 31 -14.32 5.81 1.96
N ARG A 32 -14.08 7.10 1.68
CA ARG A 32 -12.78 7.75 1.93
C ARG A 32 -12.32 7.50 3.37
N VAL A 33 -11.20 6.80 3.51
CA VAL A 33 -10.50 6.62 4.79
C VAL A 33 -9.11 7.23 4.71
N PHE A 34 -8.59 7.65 5.85
CA PHE A 34 -7.24 8.18 5.98
C PHE A 34 -6.39 7.13 6.69
N LEU A 35 -5.38 6.63 5.98
CA LEU A 35 -4.37 5.71 6.47
C LEU A 35 -3.12 6.49 6.82
N GLU A 36 -2.49 6.13 7.93
CA GLU A 36 -1.21 6.70 8.35
C GLU A 36 -0.11 5.66 8.12
N ILE A 37 0.95 6.06 7.43
CA ILE A 37 2.11 5.23 7.17
C ILE A 37 3.08 5.40 8.35
N PRO A 38 3.33 4.33 9.12
CA PRO A 38 4.31 4.38 10.20
C PRO A 38 5.72 4.62 9.64
N GLU A 39 6.49 5.44 10.33
CA GLU A 39 7.87 5.78 9.97
C GLU A 39 8.80 4.56 10.01
N ASP A 40 8.50 3.55 10.85
CA ASP A 40 9.29 2.32 10.95
C ASP A 40 9.14 1.40 9.73
N GLU A 41 7.91 1.21 9.22
CA GLU A 41 7.66 0.27 8.11
C GLU A 41 7.65 0.94 6.74
N HIS A 42 7.48 2.26 6.66
CA HIS A 42 7.31 3.03 5.42
C HIS A 42 6.23 2.47 4.48
N LYS A 43 5.32 1.60 4.97
CA LYS A 43 4.24 1.01 4.19
C LYS A 43 2.98 0.85 5.04
N VAL A 44 1.82 0.91 4.39
CA VAL A 44 0.52 0.62 5.00
C VAL A 44 -0.39 -0.07 3.99
N VAL A 45 -1.14 -1.07 4.43
CA VAL A 45 -2.09 -1.79 3.58
C VAL A 45 -3.50 -1.30 3.89
N CYS A 46 -4.27 -0.94 2.86
CA CYS A 46 -5.68 -0.66 3.04
C CYS A 46 -6.45 -1.97 3.30
N PRO A 47 -7.17 -2.10 4.43
CA PRO A 47 -7.89 -3.32 4.79
C PRO A 47 -9.10 -3.62 3.89
N TYR A 48 -9.47 -2.68 3.02
CA TYR A 48 -10.63 -2.78 2.14
C TYR A 48 -10.23 -3.03 0.68
N CYS A 49 -9.29 -2.23 0.15
CA CYS A 49 -8.83 -2.36 -1.23
C CYS A 49 -7.69 -3.36 -1.40
N SER A 50 -7.09 -3.85 -0.31
CA SER A 50 -5.85 -4.65 -0.34
C SER A 50 -4.73 -3.99 -1.14
N LYS A 51 -4.77 -2.65 -1.28
CA LYS A 51 -3.74 -1.84 -1.92
C LYS A 51 -2.67 -1.52 -0.88
N THR A 52 -1.41 -1.67 -1.28
CA THR A 52 -0.26 -1.40 -0.43
C THR A 52 0.27 -0.02 -0.77
N TYR A 53 0.24 0.90 0.19
CA TYR A 53 0.83 2.21 0.02
C TYR A 53 2.24 2.20 0.58
N VAL A 54 3.23 2.57 -0.24
CA VAL A 54 4.65 2.60 0.14
C VAL A 54 5.14 4.03 0.07
N MET A 55 5.79 4.48 1.14
CA MET A 55 6.40 5.79 1.19
C MET A 55 7.76 5.79 0.49
N VAL A 56 7.89 6.62 -0.53
CA VAL A 56 9.17 6.81 -1.25
C VAL A 56 9.95 7.97 -0.65
N SER A 57 10.62 7.70 0.47
CA SER A 57 11.51 8.66 1.15
C SER A 57 12.97 8.24 1.01
N GLY A 58 13.46 8.05 -0.23
CA GLY A 58 14.90 7.87 -0.51
C GLY A 58 15.62 6.67 0.13
N ASP A 59 14.96 5.86 0.95
CA ASP A 59 15.50 4.64 1.54
C ASP A 59 14.78 3.42 0.93
N GLU A 60 15.59 2.55 0.36
CA GLU A 60 15.20 1.54 -0.61
C GLU A 60 14.30 0.47 0.01
N GLY A 61 13.09 0.33 -0.53
CA GLY A 61 12.24 -0.82 -0.28
C GLY A 61 12.79 -2.06 -0.99
N GLU A 62 13.77 -2.69 -0.36
CA GLU A 62 14.25 -4.04 -0.67
C GLU A 62 13.08 -5.04 -0.59
N HIS A 63 12.43 -5.25 -1.74
CA HIS A 63 11.73 -6.48 -2.09
C HIS A 63 12.19 -6.92 -3.47
N ALA A 64 13.50 -7.16 -3.59
CA ALA A 64 14.12 -7.79 -4.76
C ALA A 64 15.18 -8.80 -4.26
N ALA A 65 14.75 -10.03 -4.05
CA ALA A 65 15.63 -11.20 -3.88
C ALA A 65 15.05 -12.36 -4.70
#